data_AF-A0A819PCC4-F1
#
_entry.id   AF-A0A819PCC4-F1
#
_cell.length_a   1.000
_cell.length_b   1.000
_cell.length_c   1.000
_cell.angle_alpha   90.00
_cell.angle_beta   90.00
_cell.angle_gamma   90.00
#
_symmetry.space_group_name_H-M   'P 1'
#
loop_
_entity.id
_entity.type
_entity.pdbx_description
1 polymer ?
#
loop_
_entity_poly.entity_id
_entity_poly.type
_entity_poly.pdbx_seq_one_letter_code
_entity_poly.pdbx_strand_id
1 'polypeptide(L)'
;ILCELFHLYTNHATDKWKEIQSLQAKIVGADHAFFRWNGISGLKAAMQSILGYGGLPRTPLLPTTSEQQQNIVEAVESALEIERQLASKSSS
;
A
#
# COMPACT_ATOMS: atom_id res chain seq x y z
N ILE A 1 6.74 -1.83 6.63
CA ILE A 1 7.30 -0.68 5.87
C ILE A 1 6.81 0.64 6.44
N LEU A 2 5.51 0.87 6.57
CA LEU A 2 4.96 2.21 6.81
C LEU A 2 5.42 2.76 8.17
N CYS A 3 5.44 1.91 9.20
CA CYS A 3 5.97 2.24 10.53
C CYS A 3 7.47 2.57 10.49
N GLU A 4 8.25 1.87 9.67
CA GLU A 4 9.70 2.03 9.61
C GLU A 4 10.10 3.26 8.81
N LEU A 5 9.41 3.53 7.70
CA LEU A 5 9.50 4.79 6.97
C LEU A 5 9.15 5.98 7.87
N PHE A 6 8.06 5.89 8.64
CA PHE A 6 7.66 6.92 9.58
C PHE A 6 8.70 7.12 10.68
N HIS A 7 9.24 6.03 11.23
CA HIS A 7 10.30 6.07 12.24
C HIS A 7 11.58 6.73 11.70
N LEU A 8 12.01 6.38 10.48
CA LEU A 8 13.18 6.98 9.84
C LEU A 8 12.96 8.48 9.56
N TYR A 9 11.77 8.85 9.10
CA TYR A 9 11.44 10.24 8.83
C TYR A 9 11.41 11.11 10.09
N THR A 10 10.91 10.55 11.21
CA THR A 10 10.79 11.27 12.49
C THR A 10 12.10 11.37 13.26
N ASN A 11 12.93 10.32 13.24
CA ASN A 11 14.11 10.21 14.12
C ASN A 11 15.46 10.47 13.45
N HIS A 12 15.55 10.45 12.11
CA HIS A 12 16.83 10.46 11.40
C HIS A 12 16.86 11.43 10.20
N ALA A 13 16.08 12.51 10.27
CA ALA A 13 15.62 13.34 9.16
C ALA A 13 16.68 13.98 8.23
N THR A 14 17.98 13.89 8.51
CA THR A 14 19.03 14.39 7.59
C THR A 14 19.99 13.30 7.11
N ASP A 15 20.28 12.31 7.93
CA ASP A 15 21.42 11.41 7.70
C ASP A 15 20.99 10.17 6.89
N LYS A 16 19.68 9.93 6.80
CA LYS A 16 19.09 8.73 6.18
C LYS A 16 18.17 9.02 5.00
N TRP A 17 18.26 10.20 4.37
CA TRP A 17 17.41 10.59 3.24
C TRP A 17 17.37 9.57 2.10
N LYS A 18 18.51 8.97 1.74
CA LYS A 18 18.58 7.94 0.69
C LYS A 18 17.78 6.69 1.05
N GLU A 19 17.82 6.29 2.32
CA GLU A 19 17.08 5.13 2.84
C GLU A 19 15.57 5.41 2.85
N ILE A 20 15.18 6.60 3.31
CA ILE A 20 13.79 7.09 3.29
C ILE A 20 13.24 7.11 1.86
N GLN A 21 13.98 7.70 0.91
CA GLN A 21 13.57 7.74 -0.50
C GLN A 21 13.43 6.34 -1.10
N SER A 22 14.36 5.43 -0.79
CA SER A 22 14.30 4.05 -1.24
C SER A 22 13.07 3.32 -0.69
N LEU A 23 12.72 3.52 0.58
CA LEU A 23 11.53 2.94 1.19
C LEU A 23 10.23 3.56 0.66
N GLN A 24 10.20 4.89 0.49
CA GLN A 24 9.05 5.58 -0.12
C GLN A 24 8.79 5.08 -1.54
N ALA A 25 9.84 4.90 -2.35
CA ALA A 25 9.72 4.39 -3.71
C ALA A 25 9.14 2.96 -3.77
N LYS A 26 9.31 2.16 -2.71
CA LYS A 26 8.75 0.79 -2.64
C LYS A 26 7.24 0.78 -2.36
N ILE A 27 6.70 1.80 -1.70
CA ILE A 27 5.26 1.88 -1.37
C ILE A 27 4.45 2.72 -2.33
N VAL A 28 5.09 3.59 -3.12
CA VAL A 28 4.41 4.51 -4.02
C VAL A 28 3.54 3.79 -5.06
N GLY A 29 3.93 2.56 -5.46
CA GLY A 29 3.15 1.74 -6.39
C GLY A 29 1.79 1.35 -5.82
N ALA A 30 1.74 0.87 -4.58
CA ALA A 30 0.49 0.54 -3.89
C ALA A 30 -0.35 1.80 -3.62
N ASP A 31 0.29 2.91 -3.24
CA ASP A 31 -0.39 4.19 -2.99
C ASP A 31 -1.05 4.74 -4.28
N HIS A 32 -0.37 4.61 -5.42
CA HIS A 32 -0.95 4.93 -6.73
C HIS A 32 -2.12 4.02 -7.09
N ALA A 33 -2.02 2.71 -6.83
CA ALA A 33 -3.10 1.76 -7.08
C ALA A 33 -4.36 2.09 -6.26
N PHE A 34 -4.19 2.50 -5.00
CA PHE A 34 -5.30 2.93 -4.14
C PHE A 34 -5.89 4.27 -4.58
N PHE A 35 -5.11 5.34 -4.62
CA PHE A 35 -5.67 6.69 -4.67
C PHE A 35 -5.65 7.31 -6.06
N ARG A 36 -4.63 7.01 -6.87
CA ARG A 36 -4.44 7.69 -8.16
C ARG A 36 -5.23 7.06 -9.29
N TRP A 37 -5.42 5.73 -9.25
CA TRP A 37 -6.09 5.01 -10.34
C TRP A 37 -7.56 4.72 -10.07
N ASN A 38 -7.94 4.40 -8.82
CA ASN A 38 -9.28 3.88 -8.52
C ASN A 38 -9.94 4.51 -7.29
N GLY A 39 -9.24 5.38 -6.55
CA GLY A 39 -9.73 6.03 -5.35
C GLY A 39 -10.26 5.06 -4.29
N ILE A 40 -11.29 5.49 -3.55
CA ILE A 40 -11.86 4.69 -2.47
C ILE A 40 -12.54 3.39 -2.96
N SER A 41 -12.95 3.31 -4.23
CA SER A 41 -13.41 2.04 -4.83
C SER A 41 -12.29 1.01 -4.88
N GLY A 42 -11.09 1.45 -5.28
CA GLY A 42 -9.92 0.57 -5.32
C GLY A 42 -9.51 0.07 -3.95
N LEU A 43 -9.52 0.94 -2.95
CA LEU A 43 -9.25 0.55 -1.56
C LEU A 43 -10.26 -0.51 -1.07
N LYS A 44 -11.56 -0.31 -1.31
CA LYS A 44 -12.59 -1.28 -0.90
C LYS A 44 -12.44 -2.62 -1.61
N ALA A 45 -12.08 -2.60 -2.90
CA ALA A 45 -11.81 -3.81 -3.67
C ALA A 45 -10.58 -4.57 -3.11
N ALA A 46 -9.49 -3.86 -2.80
CA ALA A 46 -8.30 -4.46 -2.20
C ALA A 46 -8.59 -5.10 -0.85
N MET A 47 -9.29 -4.38 0.04
CA MET A 47 -9.66 -4.90 1.36
C MET A 47 -10.55 -6.14 1.23
N GLN A 48 -11.52 -6.11 0.31
CA GLN A 48 -12.39 -7.26 0.06
C GLN A 48 -11.59 -8.49 -0.40
N SER A 49 -10.62 -8.31 -1.30
CA SER A 49 -9.78 -9.39 -1.81
C SER A 49 -8.79 -9.94 -0.77
N ILE A 50 -8.11 -9.06 -0.03
CA ILE A 50 -6.98 -9.43 0.82
C ILE A 50 -7.45 -9.82 2.23
N LEU A 51 -8.45 -9.11 2.76
CA LEU A 51 -8.90 -9.26 4.14
C LEU A 51 -10.27 -9.94 4.25
N GLY A 52 -10.95 -10.17 3.12
CA GLY A 52 -12.30 -10.74 3.10
C GLY A 52 -13.42 -9.75 3.42
N TYR A 53 -13.10 -8.47 3.65
CA TYR A 53 -14.08 -7.43 3.94
C TYR A 53 -13.73 -6.11 3.24
N GLY A 54 -14.72 -5.42 2.69
CA GLY A 54 -14.52 -4.14 2.02
C GLY A 54 -15.81 -3.65 1.36
N GLY A 55 -16.56 -4.59 0.79
CA GLY A 55 -17.88 -4.38 0.21
C GLY A 55 -17.89 -3.41 -0.98
N LEU A 56 -19.08 -3.19 -1.52
CA LEU A 56 -19.25 -2.26 -2.64
C LEU A 56 -19.19 -0.80 -2.16
N PRO A 57 -18.62 0.11 -2.96
CA PRO A 57 -18.76 1.54 -2.72
C PRO A 57 -20.24 1.95 -2.78
N ARG A 58 -20.59 3.01 -2.05
CA ARG A 58 -21.91 3.64 -2.16
C ARG A 58 -21.95 4.54 -3.40
N THR A 59 -23.14 4.71 -3.97
CA THR A 59 -23.38 5.68 -5.03
C THR A 59 -23.06 7.11 -4.54
N PRO A 60 -22.54 8.00 -5.41
CA PRO A 60 -22.42 7.88 -6.87
C PRO A 60 -21.18 7.11 -7.36
N LEU A 61 -20.34 6.61 -6.45
CA LEU A 61 -19.10 5.96 -6.82
C LEU A 61 -19.33 4.54 -7.34
N LEU A 62 -18.75 4.23 -8.50
CA LEU A 62 -18.90 2.93 -9.14
C LEU A 62 -17.90 1.90 -8.60
N PRO A 63 -18.26 0.61 -8.54
CA PRO A 63 -17.32 -0.47 -8.28
C PRO A 63 -16.20 -0.50 -9.33
N THR A 64 -15.03 -1.02 -8.94
CA THR A 64 -13.95 -1.31 -9.87
C THR A 64 -14.31 -2.47 -10.79
N THR A 65 -13.80 -2.45 -12.03
CA THR A 65 -13.86 -3.62 -12.93
C THR A 65 -12.97 -4.75 -12.42
N SER A 66 -13.16 -5.96 -12.93
CA SER A 66 -12.30 -7.11 -12.58
C SER A 66 -10.82 -6.86 -12.92
N GLU A 67 -10.55 -6.21 -14.04
CA GLU A 67 -9.19 -5.84 -14.46
C GLU A 67 -8.57 -4.83 -13.48
N GLN A 68 -9.31 -3.78 -13.11
CA GLN A 68 -8.86 -2.82 -12.11
C GLN A 68 -8.58 -3.50 -10.77
N GLN A 69 -9.48 -4.39 -10.33
CA GLN A 69 -9.33 -5.13 -9.09
C GLN A 69 -8.07 -6.00 -9.08
N GLN A 70 -7.78 -6.69 -10.18
CA GLN A 70 -6.56 -7.49 -10.31
C GLN A 70 -5.30 -6.62 -10.20
N ASN A 71 -5.24 -5.52 -10.95
CA ASN A 71 -4.12 -4.58 -10.91
C ASN A 71 -3.90 -3.99 -9.50
N ILE A 72 -4.98 -3.72 -8.77
CA ILE A 72 -4.90 -3.25 -7.38
C ILE A 72 -4.33 -4.34 -6.49
N VAL A 73 -4.84 -5.57 -6.57
CA VAL A 73 -4.39 -6.68 -5.72
C VAL A 73 -2.90 -6.93 -5.91
N GLU A 74 -2.43 -7.02 -7.16
CA GLU A 74 -1.01 -7.25 -7.48
C GLU A 74 -0.09 -6.15 -6.90
N ALA A 75 -0.50 -4.88 -7.04
CA ALA A 75 0.26 -3.75 -6.50
C ALA A 75 0.32 -3.76 -4.97
N VAL A 76 -0.79 -4.13 -4.31
CA VAL A 76 -0.88 -4.14 -2.84
C VAL A 76 -0.18 -5.34 -2.24
N GLU A 77 -0.30 -6.53 -2.83
CA GLU A 77 0.41 -7.74 -2.39
C GLU A 77 1.93 -7.52 -2.42
N SER A 78 2.44 -6.87 -3.46
CA SER A 78 3.86 -6.50 -3.56
C SER A 78 4.32 -5.63 -2.38
N ALA A 79 3.51 -4.65 -1.96
CA ALA A 79 3.83 -3.81 -0.80
C ALA A 79 3.72 -4.59 0.53
N LEU A 80 2.71 -5.45 0.66
CA LEU A 80 2.53 -6.29 1.85
C LEU A 80 3.66 -7.29 2.04
N GLU A 81 4.19 -7.86 0.95
CA GLU A 81 5.33 -8.77 1.01
C GLU A 81 6.58 -8.07 1.56
N ILE A 82 6.87 -6.86 1.08
CA ILE A 82 8.00 -6.07 1.61
C ILE A 82 7.76 -5.73 3.08
N GLU A 83 6.52 -5.49 3.51
CA GLU A 83 6.19 -5.28 4.91
C GLU A 83 6.46 -6.51 5.78
N ARG A 84 6.12 -7.71 5.31
CA ARG A 84 6.46 -8.97 6.00
C ARG A 84 7.97 -9.19 6.11
N GLN A 85 8.72 -8.89 5.05
CA GLN A 85 10.19 -9.01 5.03
C GLN A 85 10.91 -8.06 5.98
N LEU A 86 10.35 -6.87 6.23
CA LEU A 86 10.90 -5.95 7.22
C LEU A 86 10.53 -6.37 8.64
N ALA A 87 9.31 -6.85 8.86
CA ALA A 87 8.87 -7.34 10.17
C ALA A 87 9.68 -8.56 10.65
N SER A 88 10.14 -9.43 9.73
CA SER A 88 11.00 -10.56 10.10
C SER A 88 12.42 -10.13 10.48
N LYS A 89 12.95 -9.07 9.86
CA LYS A 89 14.30 -8.54 10.13
C LYS A 89 14.42 -7.79 11.46
N SER A 90 13.35 -7.19 11.95
CA SER A 90 13.33 -6.48 13.25
C SER A 90 13.25 -7.41 14.46
N SER A 91 13.01 -8.71 14.23
CA SER A 91 12.89 -9.75 15.27
C SER A 91 14.17 -10.61 15.42
N SER A 92 15.28 -10.23 14.77
CA SER A 92 16.61 -10.85 14.86
C SER A 92 17.65 -9.83 15.28
#